data_AF-A0A2P2JBL0-F1
#
_entry.id   AF-A0A2P2JBL0-F1
#
_cell.length_a   1.000
_cell.length_b   1.000
_cell.length_c   1.000
_cell.angle_alpha   90.00
_cell.angle_beta   90.00
_cell.angle_gamma   90.00
#
_symmetry.space_group_name_H-M   'P 1'
#
loop_
_entity.id
_entity.type
_entity.pdbx_description
1 polymer ?
#
loop_
_entity_poly.entity_id
_entity_poly.type
_entity_poly.pdbx_seq_one_letter_code
_entity_poly.pdbx_strand_id
1 'polypeptide(L)'
;MSRLVSVSMTFSGSFVLALSRIILFINCFLSARGKIPSTLDGPFEPVTVPFDVSLRGNAVDLPDNDSRVRRTVKGFEPEQISVSLSATYDSVWISWITGEFQIGYNIKPLEPKSVASVVRYGRLRHPLTGEAKGYSLVYNQLYPFDGLQNYTSGIIHHVRLTGLEPDTRYYYRCGDPSIPAMSGVHHFKTMPVSGPRSYPSRIAVVGDLGLTYNTTTTINHVISHKAALVLLIGDVTYANQYLTNGTGSDCYSCSFSDSPIHETYQPRWDYWGRLTLFLLFSLAL
;
A
#
# COMPACT_ATOMS: atom_id res chain seq x y z
N MET A 1 16.87 -54.31 -62.16
CA MET A 1 17.30 -53.09 -61.45
C MET A 1 16.15 -52.08 -61.45
N SER A 2 15.22 -52.22 -60.52
CA SER A 2 14.05 -51.35 -60.36
C SER A 2 14.36 -50.28 -59.32
N ARG A 3 14.35 -49.01 -59.75
CA ARG A 3 14.66 -47.82 -58.96
C ARG A 3 13.57 -47.54 -57.92
N LEU A 4 13.98 -47.30 -56.68
CA LEU A 4 13.18 -46.63 -55.65
C LEU A 4 12.90 -45.19 -56.07
N VAL A 5 11.62 -44.81 -56.12
CA VAL A 5 11.20 -43.40 -56.21
C VAL A 5 11.00 -42.91 -54.78
N SER A 6 11.90 -42.03 -54.34
CA SER A 6 11.75 -41.26 -53.10
C SER A 6 10.67 -40.20 -53.30
N VAL A 7 9.57 -40.30 -52.57
CA VAL A 7 8.56 -39.23 -52.49
C VAL A 7 8.98 -38.31 -51.34
N SER A 8 9.63 -37.21 -51.68
CA SER A 8 9.88 -36.11 -50.76
C SER A 8 8.58 -35.31 -50.58
N MET A 9 7.94 -35.45 -49.42
CA MET A 9 6.88 -34.54 -48.99
C MET A 9 7.51 -33.29 -48.38
N THR A 10 7.56 -32.20 -49.13
CA THR A 10 7.94 -30.87 -48.61
C THR A 10 6.70 -30.18 -48.03
N PHE A 11 6.62 -30.07 -46.71
CA PHE A 11 5.63 -29.21 -46.05
C PHE A 11 6.07 -27.74 -46.17
N SER A 12 5.14 -26.83 -46.50
CA SER A 12 5.44 -25.40 -46.55
C SER A 12 5.79 -24.88 -45.15
N GLY A 13 6.74 -23.93 -45.05
CA GLY A 13 7.17 -23.36 -43.77
C GLY A 13 6.01 -22.78 -42.94
N SER A 14 4.96 -22.29 -43.61
CA SER A 14 3.72 -21.79 -43.00
C SER A 14 2.94 -22.88 -42.25
N PHE A 15 2.95 -24.12 -42.76
CA PHE A 15 2.25 -25.25 -42.14
C PHE A 15 2.97 -25.74 -40.89
N VAL A 16 4.31 -25.77 -40.91
CA VAL A 16 5.14 -26.12 -39.76
C VAL A 16 5.03 -25.07 -38.65
N LEU A 17 4.96 -23.78 -39.01
CA LEU A 17 4.74 -22.67 -38.07
C LEU A 17 3.33 -22.68 -37.47
N ALA A 18 2.31 -23.08 -38.24
CA ALA A 18 0.95 -23.24 -37.72
C ALA A 18 0.86 -24.41 -36.72
N LEU A 19 1.47 -25.54 -37.04
CA LEU A 19 1.51 -26.70 -36.16
C LEU A 19 2.27 -26.41 -34.85
N SER A 20 3.42 -25.73 -34.93
CA SER A 20 4.20 -25.35 -33.75
C SER A 20 3.45 -24.37 -32.85
N ARG A 21 2.72 -23.42 -33.42
CA ARG A 21 1.84 -22.51 -32.67
C ARG A 21 0.68 -23.24 -32.00
N ILE A 22 0.06 -24.22 -32.67
CA ILE A 22 -1.02 -25.04 -32.09
C ILE A 22 -0.48 -25.90 -30.94
N ILE A 23 0.70 -26.52 -31.09
CA ILE A 23 1.33 -27.32 -30.04
C ILE A 23 1.73 -26.43 -28.84
N LEU A 24 2.24 -25.22 -29.09
CA LEU A 24 2.54 -24.25 -28.02
C LEU A 24 1.27 -23.81 -27.29
N PHE A 25 0.18 -23.57 -28.02
CA PHE A 25 -1.12 -23.23 -27.45
C PHE A 25 -1.66 -24.38 -26.59
N ILE A 26 -1.63 -25.62 -27.10
CA ILE A 26 -2.09 -26.82 -26.39
C ILE A 26 -1.24 -27.06 -25.13
N ASN A 27 0.09 -26.89 -25.20
CA ASN A 27 0.96 -27.02 -24.02
C ASN A 27 0.72 -25.92 -22.98
N CYS A 28 0.43 -24.67 -23.38
CA CYS A 28 -0.01 -23.62 -22.46
C CYS A 28 -1.36 -23.94 -21.80
N PHE A 29 -2.29 -24.57 -22.52
CA PHE A 29 -3.58 -25.00 -21.96
C PHE A 29 -3.47 -26.23 -21.06
N LEU A 30 -2.55 -27.17 -21.34
CA LEU A 30 -2.33 -28.36 -20.54
C LEU A 30 -1.55 -28.08 -19.24
N SER A 31 -0.66 -27.08 -19.24
CA SER A 31 0.08 -26.69 -18.02
C SER A 31 -0.78 -25.94 -16.99
N ALA A 32 -2.02 -25.57 -17.31
CA ALA A 32 -2.88 -24.71 -16.49
C ALA A 32 -4.03 -25.43 -15.78
N ARG A 33 -4.00 -26.77 -15.67
CA ARG A 33 -5.02 -27.56 -14.95
C ARG A 33 -4.46 -28.41 -13.80
N GLY A 34 -3.46 -27.89 -13.08
CA GLY A 34 -3.16 -28.42 -11.76
C GLY A 34 -4.32 -28.12 -10.81
N LYS A 35 -5.00 -29.15 -10.29
CA LYS A 35 -5.99 -28.98 -9.22
C LYS A 35 -5.27 -28.36 -8.02
N ILE A 36 -5.74 -27.20 -7.53
CA ILE A 36 -5.19 -26.61 -6.30
C ILE A 36 -5.50 -27.60 -5.15
N PRO A 37 -4.48 -28.09 -4.44
CA PRO A 37 -4.69 -29.04 -3.36
C PRO A 37 -5.52 -28.41 -2.23
N SER A 38 -6.35 -29.19 -1.56
CA SER A 38 -7.18 -28.74 -0.44
C SER A 38 -6.64 -29.29 0.87
N THR A 39 -6.69 -28.53 1.96
CA THR A 39 -6.31 -29.04 3.29
C THR A 39 -7.16 -30.23 3.76
N LEU A 40 -8.31 -30.50 3.11
CA LEU A 40 -9.08 -31.74 3.29
C LEU A 40 -8.33 -33.00 2.82
N ASP A 41 -7.36 -32.85 1.91
CA ASP A 41 -6.54 -33.92 1.37
C ASP A 41 -5.42 -34.37 2.34
N GLY A 42 -5.25 -33.67 3.47
CA GLY A 42 -4.24 -33.96 4.49
C GLY A 42 -3.02 -33.04 4.45
N PRO A 43 -2.01 -33.29 5.29
CA PRO A 43 -0.75 -32.56 5.22
C PRO A 43 -0.02 -32.89 3.91
N PHE A 44 0.64 -31.89 3.33
CA PHE A 44 1.43 -32.05 2.13
C PHE A 44 2.90 -32.21 2.48
N GLU A 45 3.63 -32.96 1.65
CA GLU A 45 5.08 -33.02 1.74
C GLU A 45 5.68 -31.60 1.61
N PRO A 46 6.64 -31.20 2.47
CA PRO A 46 7.28 -29.91 2.38
C PRO A 46 7.93 -29.68 1.01
N VAL A 47 7.63 -28.55 0.38
CA VAL A 47 8.22 -28.12 -0.90
C VAL A 47 9.10 -26.90 -0.66
N THR A 48 10.34 -26.94 -1.13
CA THR A 48 11.25 -25.80 -1.17
C THR A 48 11.50 -25.41 -2.62
N VAL A 49 11.19 -24.15 -2.97
CA VAL A 49 11.53 -23.61 -4.28
C VAL A 49 13.02 -23.24 -4.28
N PRO A 50 13.82 -23.72 -5.25
CA PRO A 50 15.23 -23.34 -5.35
C PRO A 50 15.41 -21.83 -5.45
N PHE A 51 16.45 -21.31 -4.78
CA PHE A 51 16.76 -19.88 -4.86
C PHE A 51 17.18 -19.48 -6.28
N ASP A 52 16.52 -18.48 -6.84
CA ASP A 52 16.93 -17.88 -8.11
C ASP A 52 18.08 -16.89 -7.88
N VAL A 53 19.28 -17.30 -8.29
CA VAL A 53 20.51 -16.51 -8.15
C VAL A 53 20.47 -15.17 -8.87
N SER A 54 19.58 -15.00 -9.87
CA SER A 54 19.42 -13.72 -10.56
C SER A 54 18.75 -12.65 -9.69
N LEU A 55 18.05 -13.05 -8.62
CA LEU A 55 17.39 -12.16 -7.66
C LEU A 55 18.31 -11.70 -6.53
N ARG A 56 19.61 -12.00 -6.61
CA ARG A 56 20.59 -11.64 -5.58
C ARG A 56 20.85 -10.13 -5.56
N GLY A 57 20.64 -9.51 -4.41
CA GLY A 57 20.84 -8.08 -4.18
C GLY A 57 19.87 -7.58 -3.11
N ASN A 58 19.99 -6.30 -2.76
CA ASN A 58 19.05 -5.63 -1.85
C ASN A 58 18.05 -4.80 -2.65
N ALA A 59 16.84 -4.69 -2.11
CA ALA A 59 15.83 -3.81 -2.69
C ALA A 59 16.27 -2.35 -2.51
N VAL A 60 16.12 -1.55 -3.56
CA VAL A 60 16.54 -0.14 -3.54
C VAL A 60 15.40 0.73 -3.02
N ASP A 61 15.66 1.47 -1.96
CA ASP A 61 14.71 2.41 -1.37
C ASP A 61 14.37 3.55 -2.34
N LEU A 62 13.10 3.95 -2.36
CA LEU A 62 12.65 5.09 -3.17
C LEU A 62 13.31 6.38 -2.65
N PRO A 63 13.89 7.20 -3.54
CA PRO A 63 14.46 8.48 -3.15
C PRO A 63 13.36 9.47 -2.75
N ASP A 64 13.72 10.45 -1.93
CA ASP A 64 12.82 11.53 -1.45
C ASP A 64 12.25 12.40 -2.59
N ASN A 65 12.94 12.44 -3.72
CA ASN A 65 12.55 13.18 -4.92
C ASN A 65 11.62 12.38 -5.86
N ASP A 66 11.30 11.12 -5.55
CA ASP A 66 10.37 10.32 -6.33
C ASP A 66 8.97 10.98 -6.31
N SER A 67 8.36 11.11 -7.49
CA SER A 67 7.08 11.81 -7.64
C SER A 67 5.95 11.21 -6.81
N ARG A 68 6.05 9.93 -6.43
CA ARG A 68 5.04 9.21 -5.64
C ARG A 68 5.12 9.51 -4.14
N VAL A 69 6.27 9.99 -3.64
CA VAL A 69 6.49 10.27 -2.21
C VAL A 69 6.62 11.76 -1.90
N ARG A 70 6.79 12.58 -2.95
CA ARG A 70 6.80 14.03 -2.82
C ARG A 70 5.44 14.55 -2.39
N ARG A 71 5.47 15.63 -1.62
CA ARG A 71 4.27 16.37 -1.25
C ARG A 71 3.66 17.04 -2.49
N THR A 72 2.38 16.76 -2.76
CA THR A 72 1.66 17.31 -3.93
C THR A 72 0.61 18.36 -3.58
N VAL A 73 0.28 18.49 -2.30
CA VAL A 73 -0.74 19.41 -1.78
C VAL A 73 -0.11 20.68 -1.21
N LYS A 74 -0.89 21.73 -0.96
CA LYS A 74 -0.41 23.03 -0.45
C LYS A 74 -1.05 23.39 0.88
N GLY A 75 -0.30 24.12 1.71
CA GLY A 75 -0.80 24.57 3.03
C GLY A 75 -1.33 23.41 3.86
N PHE A 76 -2.58 23.54 4.34
CA PHE A 76 -3.26 22.53 5.15
C PHE A 76 -4.18 21.59 4.36
N GLU A 77 -4.09 21.56 3.03
CA GLU A 77 -4.80 20.54 2.24
C GLU A 77 -4.44 19.12 2.72
N PRO A 78 -5.42 18.19 2.80
CA PRO A 78 -5.18 16.82 3.25
C PRO A 78 -4.22 16.02 2.36
N GLU A 79 -3.29 15.31 2.99
CA GLU A 79 -2.44 14.28 2.39
C GLU A 79 -2.48 12.99 3.19
N GLN A 80 -1.86 11.92 2.67
CA GLN A 80 -1.71 10.63 3.37
C GLN A 80 -3.07 10.07 3.87
N ILE A 81 -4.11 10.26 3.07
CA ILE A 81 -5.48 9.85 3.41
C ILE A 81 -5.53 8.33 3.48
N SER A 82 -6.14 7.80 4.53
CA SER A 82 -6.32 6.36 4.74
C SER A 82 -7.71 6.06 5.31
N VAL A 83 -8.19 4.86 5.02
CA VAL A 83 -9.43 4.30 5.59
C VAL A 83 -9.07 3.03 6.34
N SER A 84 -9.52 2.90 7.58
CA SER A 84 -9.37 1.68 8.37
C SER A 84 -10.71 1.24 8.95
N LEU A 85 -10.85 -0.07 9.17
CA LEU A 85 -12.07 -0.63 9.75
C LEU A 85 -12.20 -0.22 11.22
N SER A 86 -13.43 -0.13 11.70
CA SER A 86 -13.73 -0.16 13.13
C SER A 86 -13.95 -1.61 13.60
N ALA A 87 -14.28 -1.79 14.87
CA ALA A 87 -14.63 -3.10 15.42
C ALA A 87 -15.92 -3.69 14.82
N THR A 88 -16.81 -2.84 14.30
CA THR A 88 -18.11 -3.20 13.73
C THR A 88 -18.19 -2.79 12.25
N TYR A 89 -18.97 -3.55 11.46
CA TYR A 89 -19.08 -3.35 10.00
C TYR A 89 -19.70 -2.00 9.60
N ASP A 90 -20.44 -1.38 10.50
CA ASP A 90 -21.17 -0.11 10.31
C ASP A 90 -20.31 1.12 10.64
N SER A 91 -19.00 0.93 10.86
CA SER A 91 -18.09 2.00 11.25
C SER A 91 -16.71 1.85 10.61
N VAL A 92 -16.16 2.98 10.19
CA VAL A 92 -14.79 3.11 9.68
C VAL A 92 -14.12 4.34 10.26
N TRP A 93 -12.80 4.37 10.23
CA TRP A 93 -11.99 5.54 10.53
C TRP A 93 -11.41 6.10 9.23
N ILE A 94 -11.58 7.41 9.04
CA ILE A 94 -10.92 8.18 8.00
C ILE A 94 -9.82 8.98 8.68
N SER A 95 -8.59 8.82 8.21
CA SER A 95 -7.42 9.52 8.74
C SER A 95 -6.65 10.22 7.63
N TRP A 96 -6.02 11.34 7.96
CA TRP A 96 -5.18 12.11 7.03
C TRP A 96 -4.23 13.02 7.80
N ILE A 97 -3.28 13.62 7.09
CA ILE A 97 -2.36 14.63 7.64
C ILE A 97 -2.60 15.97 6.95
N THR A 98 -2.47 17.07 7.70
CA THR A 98 -2.42 18.43 7.14
C THR A 98 -1.17 19.17 7.62
N GLY A 99 -0.65 20.06 6.76
CA GLY A 99 0.63 20.71 7.02
C GLY A 99 1.83 19.80 6.78
N GLU A 100 3.00 20.40 6.62
CA GLU A 100 4.25 19.68 6.37
C GLU A 100 4.92 19.30 7.71
N PHE A 101 5.56 18.13 7.74
CA PHE A 101 6.43 17.77 8.85
C PHE A 101 7.64 18.71 8.92
N GLN A 102 8.32 18.72 10.06
CA GLN A 102 9.60 19.42 10.21
C GLN A 102 10.64 18.43 10.70
N ILE A 103 11.83 18.49 10.12
CA ILE A 103 13.00 17.74 10.56
C ILE A 103 14.20 18.68 10.69
N GLY A 104 14.96 18.55 11.76
CA GLY A 104 16.14 19.37 12.04
C GLY A 104 16.33 19.65 13.53
N TYR A 105 17.21 20.60 13.83
CA TYR A 105 17.58 20.92 15.22
C TYR A 105 16.57 21.85 15.93
N ASN A 106 15.83 22.67 15.18
CA ASN A 106 14.93 23.70 15.69
C ASN A 106 13.49 23.48 15.22
N ILE A 107 12.92 22.33 15.54
CA ILE A 107 11.52 22.02 15.21
C ILE A 107 10.55 22.79 16.10
N LYS A 108 9.39 23.16 15.55
CA LYS A 108 8.28 23.75 16.30
C LYS A 108 7.00 22.98 16.02
N PRO A 109 6.53 22.12 16.95
CA PRO A 109 5.31 21.36 16.76
C PRO A 109 4.13 22.25 16.39
N LEU A 110 3.30 21.79 15.45
CA LEU A 110 2.07 22.49 15.06
C LEU A 110 1.02 22.36 16.15
N GLU A 111 0.17 23.38 16.30
CA GLU A 111 -0.98 23.33 17.21
C GLU A 111 -2.09 22.45 16.62
N PRO A 112 -2.40 21.26 17.18
CA PRO A 112 -3.26 20.30 16.50
C PRO A 112 -4.69 20.82 16.26
N LYS A 113 -5.18 21.70 17.14
CA LYS A 113 -6.53 22.26 17.08
C LYS A 113 -6.66 23.47 16.14
N SER A 114 -5.57 23.88 15.48
CA SER A 114 -5.59 24.98 14.51
C SER A 114 -6.29 24.65 13.19
N VAL A 115 -6.48 23.36 12.91
CA VAL A 115 -7.17 22.84 11.72
C VAL A 115 -8.25 21.85 12.16
N ALA A 116 -9.49 22.01 11.69
CA ALA A 116 -10.59 21.14 12.04
C ALA A 116 -10.47 19.74 11.41
N SER A 117 -11.01 18.74 12.12
CA SER A 117 -11.06 17.34 11.66
C SER A 117 -12.48 17.00 11.22
N VAL A 118 -12.84 17.26 9.97
CA VAL A 118 -14.21 17.07 9.44
C VAL A 118 -14.21 16.10 8.26
N VAL A 119 -15.18 15.20 8.24
CA VAL A 119 -15.50 14.37 7.08
C VAL A 119 -16.93 14.64 6.64
N ARG A 120 -17.12 14.96 5.37
CA ARG A 120 -18.44 14.96 4.73
C ARG A 120 -18.58 13.74 3.85
N TYR A 121 -19.68 13.00 3.98
CA TYR A 121 -19.84 11.70 3.34
C TYR A 121 -21.29 11.43 2.91
N GLY A 122 -21.48 10.45 2.02
CA GLY A 122 -22.80 10.03 1.56
C GLY A 122 -22.74 8.89 0.56
N ARG A 123 -23.89 8.27 0.27
CA ARG A 123 -24.02 7.19 -0.73
C ARG A 123 -24.01 7.73 -2.17
N LEU A 124 -24.30 9.01 -2.34
CA LEU A 124 -24.19 9.72 -3.62
C LEU A 124 -22.88 10.53 -3.63
N ARG A 125 -22.28 10.67 -4.82
CA ARG A 125 -21.07 11.50 -4.99
C ARG A 125 -21.36 12.97 -4.68
N HIS A 126 -22.57 13.43 -5.01
CA HIS A 126 -23.12 14.75 -4.66
C HIS A 126 -24.64 14.66 -4.55
N PRO A 127 -25.29 15.27 -3.53
CA PRO A 127 -24.68 15.93 -2.38
C PRO A 127 -24.13 14.93 -1.34
N LEU A 128 -23.10 15.34 -0.60
CA LEU A 128 -22.60 14.62 0.58
C LEU A 128 -23.37 15.14 1.81
N THR A 129 -24.36 14.39 2.26
CA THR A 129 -25.34 14.85 3.27
C THR A 129 -24.95 14.54 4.71
N GLY A 130 -24.05 13.57 4.92
CA GLY A 130 -23.50 13.23 6.23
C GLY A 130 -22.30 14.10 6.57
N GLU A 131 -22.15 14.42 7.85
CA GLU A 131 -20.97 15.09 8.41
C GLU A 131 -20.57 14.38 9.71
N ALA A 132 -19.26 14.21 9.91
CA ALA A 132 -18.69 13.71 11.15
C ALA A 132 -17.48 14.57 11.52
N LYS A 133 -17.28 14.75 12.82
CA LYS A 133 -16.13 15.45 13.39
C LYS A 133 -15.29 14.46 14.20
N GLY A 134 -13.99 14.68 14.21
CA GLY A 134 -13.07 13.86 14.99
C GLY A 134 -12.07 14.71 15.76
N TYR A 135 -10.90 14.16 15.99
CA TYR A 135 -9.83 14.80 16.74
C TYR A 135 -8.54 14.83 15.92
N SER A 136 -7.61 15.66 16.39
CA SER A 136 -6.29 15.82 15.80
C SER A 136 -5.19 15.78 16.86
N LEU A 137 -3.99 15.40 16.45
CA LEU A 137 -2.79 15.36 17.27
C LEU A 137 -1.54 15.64 16.42
N VAL A 138 -0.42 15.83 17.10
CA VAL A 138 0.93 15.81 16.51
C VAL A 138 1.78 14.86 17.34
N TYR A 139 2.80 14.25 16.73
CA TYR A 139 3.82 13.52 17.47
C TYR A 139 5.20 14.08 17.15
N ASN A 140 6.14 13.83 18.06
CA ASN A 140 7.52 14.25 17.93
C ASN A 140 8.43 13.04 18.11
N GLN A 141 9.51 12.99 17.34
CA GLN A 141 10.64 12.09 17.56
C GLN A 141 11.82 12.95 17.99
N LEU A 142 12.21 12.82 19.26
CA LEU A 142 13.19 13.68 19.90
C LEU A 142 14.42 12.86 20.32
N TYR A 143 15.60 13.37 20.00
CA TYR A 143 16.89 12.77 20.33
C TYR A 143 17.71 13.76 21.17
N PRO A 144 17.99 13.46 22.45
CA PRO A 144 18.77 14.33 23.33
C PRO A 144 20.29 14.10 23.16
N PHE A 145 20.76 14.00 21.91
CA PHE A 145 22.16 13.77 21.59
C PHE A 145 22.64 14.81 20.59
N ASP A 146 23.84 15.36 20.83
CA ASP A 146 24.43 16.35 19.93
C ASP A 146 24.62 15.76 18.52
N GLY A 147 24.20 16.52 17.51
CA GLY A 147 24.30 16.12 16.10
C GLY A 147 23.12 15.29 15.57
N LEU A 148 22.21 14.80 16.42
CA LEU A 148 20.99 14.11 15.98
C LEU A 148 19.87 15.13 15.70
N GLN A 149 19.14 14.92 14.61
CA GLN A 149 18.02 15.78 14.22
C GLN A 149 16.70 15.30 14.84
N ASN A 150 15.87 16.25 15.26
CA ASN A 150 14.53 15.98 15.77
C ASN A 150 13.50 16.06 14.64
N TYR A 151 12.34 15.43 14.86
CA TYR A 151 11.21 15.50 13.95
C TYR A 151 9.92 15.86 14.69
N THR A 152 9.05 16.63 14.04
CA THR A 152 7.64 16.81 14.42
C THR A 152 6.76 16.63 13.20
N SER A 153 5.63 15.94 13.38
CA SER A 153 4.72 15.63 12.29
C SER A 153 3.93 16.84 11.81
N GLY A 154 3.28 16.69 10.64
CA GLY A 154 2.08 17.46 10.35
C GLY A 154 0.95 17.17 11.37
N ILE A 155 -0.17 17.88 11.27
CA ILE A 155 -1.34 17.62 12.11
C ILE A 155 -2.02 16.35 11.59
N ILE A 156 -2.10 15.32 12.45
CA ILE A 156 -2.72 14.04 12.14
C ILE A 156 -4.18 14.09 12.60
N HIS A 157 -5.10 13.72 11.72
CA HIS A 157 -6.53 13.77 11.96
C HIS A 157 -7.14 12.36 11.94
N HIS A 158 -8.08 12.11 12.85
CA HIS A 158 -8.83 10.86 12.91
C HIS A 158 -10.32 11.16 13.09
N VAL A 159 -11.14 10.71 12.14
CA VAL A 159 -12.61 10.86 12.18
C VAL A 159 -13.26 9.49 12.05
N ARG A 160 -14.10 9.15 13.03
CA ARG A 160 -14.90 7.93 13.01
C ARG A 160 -16.23 8.20 12.33
N LEU A 161 -16.54 7.42 11.30
CA LEU A 161 -17.88 7.34 10.72
C LEU A 161 -18.63 6.18 11.37
N THR A 162 -19.92 6.35 11.65
CA THR A 162 -20.78 5.35 12.31
C THR A 162 -22.14 5.29 11.61
N GLY A 163 -22.91 4.23 11.87
CA GLY A 163 -24.24 4.07 11.27
C GLY A 163 -24.20 3.88 9.75
N LEU A 164 -23.10 3.31 9.23
CA LEU A 164 -22.95 3.01 7.82
C LEU A 164 -23.69 1.73 7.46
N GLU A 165 -24.31 1.70 6.28
CA GLU A 165 -24.88 0.47 5.75
C GLU A 165 -23.75 -0.51 5.39
N PRO A 166 -23.87 -1.81 5.71
CA PRO A 166 -22.90 -2.83 5.33
C PRO A 166 -22.90 -3.05 3.81
N ASP A 167 -21.76 -3.51 3.27
CA ASP A 167 -21.55 -3.76 1.84
C ASP A 167 -21.94 -2.58 0.91
N THR A 168 -21.84 -1.35 1.41
CA THR A 168 -22.31 -0.14 0.72
C THR A 168 -21.15 0.77 0.39
N ARG A 169 -21.17 1.33 -0.83
CA ARG A 169 -20.21 2.34 -1.25
C ARG A 169 -20.57 3.71 -0.68
N TYR A 170 -19.60 4.35 -0.04
CA TYR A 170 -19.69 5.71 0.45
C TYR A 170 -18.66 6.59 -0.23
N TYR A 171 -19.08 7.77 -0.67
CA TYR A 171 -18.22 8.85 -1.10
C TYR A 171 -17.94 9.77 0.09
N TYR A 172 -16.74 10.33 0.16
CA TYR A 172 -16.38 11.26 1.21
C TYR A 172 -15.34 12.28 0.75
N ARG A 173 -15.26 13.38 1.49
CA ARG A 173 -14.13 14.32 1.50
C ARG A 173 -13.78 14.64 2.94
N CYS A 174 -12.50 14.83 3.22
CA CYS A 174 -11.99 15.13 4.55
C CYS A 174 -11.25 16.47 4.56
N GLY A 175 -11.05 17.06 5.73
CA GLY A 175 -10.30 18.31 5.92
C GLY A 175 -11.01 19.29 6.83
N ASP A 176 -10.77 20.59 6.59
CA ASP A 176 -11.40 21.68 7.32
C ASP A 176 -12.24 22.54 6.36
N PRO A 177 -13.58 22.58 6.51
CA PRO A 177 -14.45 23.35 5.63
C PRO A 177 -14.43 24.87 5.92
N SER A 178 -13.80 25.32 7.01
CA SER A 178 -13.69 26.75 7.36
C SER A 178 -12.54 27.46 6.64
N ILE A 179 -11.61 26.69 6.07
CA ILE A 179 -10.49 27.16 5.26
C ILE A 179 -10.49 26.40 3.92
N PRO A 180 -9.77 26.84 2.87
CA PRO A 180 -9.69 26.11 1.60
C PRO A 180 -8.79 24.87 1.72
N ALA A 181 -9.15 23.94 2.60
CA ALA A 181 -8.36 22.75 2.96
C ALA A 181 -9.23 21.49 3.01
N MET A 182 -10.10 21.30 2.02
CA MET A 182 -10.86 20.07 1.83
C MET A 182 -10.22 19.22 0.73
N SER A 183 -10.17 17.90 0.94
CA SER A 183 -9.71 16.95 -0.07
C SER A 183 -10.62 16.94 -1.31
N GLY A 184 -10.13 16.31 -2.37
CA GLY A 184 -10.98 15.77 -3.43
C GLY A 184 -12.00 14.76 -2.89
N VAL A 185 -12.96 14.36 -3.74
CA VAL A 185 -13.92 13.30 -3.37
C VAL A 185 -13.28 11.93 -3.59
N HIS A 186 -13.20 11.16 -2.51
CA HIS A 186 -12.77 9.76 -2.45
C HIS A 186 -13.98 8.86 -2.18
N HIS A 187 -13.76 7.54 -2.20
CA HIS A 187 -14.79 6.58 -1.81
C HIS A 187 -14.18 5.31 -1.21
N PHE A 188 -14.99 4.59 -0.46
CA PHE A 188 -14.70 3.26 0.08
C PHE A 188 -15.97 2.41 0.07
N LYS A 189 -15.83 1.10 0.25
CA LYS A 189 -16.95 0.17 0.48
C LYS A 189 -16.86 -0.37 1.91
N THR A 190 -17.96 -0.35 2.66
CA THR A 190 -18.03 -0.95 3.99
C THR A 190 -17.95 -2.47 3.92
N MET A 191 -17.51 -3.09 5.01
CA MET A 191 -17.49 -4.54 5.13
C MET A 191 -18.93 -5.09 5.13
N PRO A 192 -19.14 -6.32 4.63
CA PRO A 192 -20.42 -6.97 4.77
C PRO A 192 -20.67 -7.35 6.23
N VAL A 193 -21.92 -7.62 6.59
CA VAL A 193 -22.28 -8.11 7.92
C VAL A 193 -21.60 -9.44 8.17
N SER A 194 -20.99 -9.62 9.34
CA SER A 194 -20.37 -10.90 9.72
C SER A 194 -21.41 -12.02 9.71
N GLY A 195 -21.14 -13.10 8.98
CA GLY A 195 -22.01 -14.27 8.93
C GLY A 195 -21.34 -15.46 8.24
N PRO A 196 -21.89 -16.67 8.39
CA PRO A 196 -21.28 -17.92 7.91
C PRO A 196 -21.18 -18.02 6.37
N ARG A 197 -21.79 -17.08 5.65
CA ARG A 197 -21.79 -17.00 4.17
C ARG A 197 -21.51 -15.59 3.67
N SER A 198 -20.97 -14.73 4.52
CA SER A 198 -20.82 -13.29 4.25
C SER A 198 -19.39 -12.88 4.58
N TYR A 199 -18.60 -12.68 3.53
CA TYR A 199 -17.17 -12.44 3.60
C TYR A 199 -16.78 -11.34 2.60
N PRO A 200 -15.73 -10.54 2.90
CA PRO A 200 -15.12 -9.72 1.86
C PRO A 200 -14.64 -10.61 0.72
N SER A 201 -14.69 -10.09 -0.51
CA SER A 201 -14.34 -10.86 -1.71
C SER A 201 -12.87 -11.32 -1.70
N ARG A 202 -11.96 -10.44 -1.29
CA ARG A 202 -10.51 -10.68 -1.24
C ARG A 202 -9.90 -9.90 -0.09
N ILE A 203 -9.09 -10.59 0.71
CA ILE A 203 -8.23 -9.98 1.74
C ILE A 203 -6.80 -10.15 1.26
N ALA A 204 -6.11 -9.04 0.98
CA ALA A 204 -4.69 -9.06 0.75
C ALA A 204 -3.96 -9.07 2.09
N VAL A 205 -2.96 -9.94 2.22
CA VAL A 205 -2.11 -10.01 3.41
C VAL A 205 -0.69 -9.71 2.96
N VAL A 206 -0.09 -8.69 3.58
CA VAL A 206 1.28 -8.24 3.30
C VAL A 206 1.98 -7.93 4.63
N GLY A 207 3.30 -8.01 4.65
CA GLY A 207 4.14 -7.66 5.80
C GLY A 207 5.46 -7.13 5.29
N ASP A 208 6.25 -6.52 6.18
CA ASP A 208 7.65 -6.17 5.90
C ASP A 208 7.80 -5.35 4.61
N LEU A 209 6.91 -4.36 4.43
CA LEU A 209 6.77 -3.68 3.14
C LEU A 209 7.96 -2.78 2.84
N GLY A 210 8.35 -1.94 3.79
CA GLY A 210 9.29 -0.85 3.57
C GLY A 210 8.87 0.12 2.48
N LEU A 211 9.86 0.77 1.85
CA LEU A 211 9.61 1.78 0.83
C LEU A 211 10.65 1.71 -0.29
N THR A 212 10.61 0.60 -1.02
CA THR A 212 11.52 0.26 -2.12
C THR A 212 10.78 0.19 -3.47
N TYR A 213 11.52 0.09 -4.58
CA TYR A 213 10.91 -0.25 -5.87
C TYR A 213 10.17 -1.60 -5.84
N ASN A 214 10.66 -2.58 -5.08
CA ASN A 214 9.98 -3.87 -4.88
C ASN A 214 8.65 -3.69 -4.15
N THR A 215 8.61 -2.83 -3.13
CA THR A 215 7.36 -2.46 -2.43
C THR A 215 6.32 -1.93 -3.41
N THR A 216 6.73 -1.08 -4.37
CA THR A 216 5.79 -0.56 -5.37
C THR A 216 5.23 -1.66 -6.27
N THR A 217 6.03 -2.70 -6.56
CA THR A 217 5.57 -3.87 -7.31
C THR A 217 4.56 -4.67 -6.47
N THR A 218 4.85 -4.93 -5.20
CA THR A 218 3.91 -5.61 -4.27
C THR A 218 2.58 -4.86 -4.17
N ILE A 219 2.61 -3.53 -3.97
CA ILE A 219 1.41 -2.68 -3.93
C ILE A 219 0.64 -2.75 -5.25
N ASN A 220 1.31 -2.67 -6.40
CA ASN A 220 0.66 -2.79 -7.70
C ASN A 220 -0.02 -4.15 -7.88
N HIS A 221 0.61 -5.23 -7.41
CA HIS A 221 -0.01 -6.55 -7.40
C HIS A 221 -1.27 -6.56 -6.52
N VAL A 222 -1.23 -6.03 -5.30
CA VAL A 222 -2.41 -5.91 -4.42
C VAL A 222 -3.55 -5.13 -5.10
N ILE A 223 -3.23 -3.98 -5.70
CA ILE A 223 -4.21 -3.13 -6.41
C ILE A 223 -4.82 -3.89 -7.60
N SER A 224 -4.00 -4.55 -8.42
CA SER A 224 -4.47 -5.31 -9.59
C SER A 224 -5.40 -6.47 -9.21
N HIS A 225 -5.21 -7.03 -8.02
CA HIS A 225 -6.07 -8.09 -7.47
C HIS A 225 -7.33 -7.55 -6.79
N LYS A 226 -7.57 -6.24 -6.76
CA LYS A 226 -8.84 -5.63 -6.32
C LYS A 226 -9.23 -6.11 -4.91
N ALA A 227 -8.28 -6.05 -3.98
CA ALA A 227 -8.51 -6.45 -2.60
C ALA A 227 -9.56 -5.55 -1.94
N ALA A 228 -10.53 -6.16 -1.25
CA ALA A 228 -11.54 -5.44 -0.47
C ALA A 228 -11.02 -5.01 0.91
N LEU A 229 -9.95 -5.65 1.37
CA LEU A 229 -9.25 -5.35 2.62
C LEU A 229 -7.77 -5.66 2.46
N VAL A 230 -6.91 -4.83 3.04
CA VAL A 230 -5.48 -5.09 3.17
C VAL A 230 -5.15 -5.26 4.66
N LEU A 231 -4.56 -6.39 5.01
CA LEU A 231 -3.97 -6.65 6.32
C LEU A 231 -2.45 -6.47 6.19
N LEU A 232 -1.92 -5.44 6.85
CA LEU A 232 -0.48 -5.20 6.96
C LEU A 232 0.04 -5.75 8.28
N ILE A 233 0.95 -6.72 8.22
CA ILE A 233 1.50 -7.43 9.37
C ILE A 233 2.91 -6.91 9.65
N GLY A 234 3.01 -5.91 10.55
CA GLY A 234 4.29 -5.41 11.04
C GLY A 234 5.13 -4.67 10.00
N ASP A 235 6.28 -4.15 10.46
CA ASP A 235 7.38 -3.61 9.65
C ASP A 235 6.95 -2.79 8.41
N VAL A 236 6.44 -1.60 8.70
CA VAL A 236 5.76 -0.75 7.72
C VAL A 236 6.75 -0.02 6.81
N THR A 237 7.61 0.84 7.40
CA THR A 237 8.37 1.86 6.65
C THR A 237 9.87 1.67 6.69
N TYR A 238 10.38 0.90 7.66
CA TYR A 238 11.81 0.79 7.99
C TYR A 238 12.50 2.15 8.19
N ALA A 239 11.79 3.15 8.74
CA ALA A 239 12.38 4.44 9.12
C ALA A 239 13.58 4.30 10.09
N ASN A 240 13.67 3.17 10.81
CA ASN A 240 14.77 2.81 11.71
C ASN A 240 15.97 2.16 11.00
N GLN A 241 15.98 2.05 9.67
CA GLN A 241 17.19 1.70 8.90
C GLN A 241 18.00 2.95 8.50
N TYR A 242 17.65 4.11 9.08
CA TYR A 242 18.21 5.40 8.75
C TYR A 242 18.67 6.16 9.99
N LEU A 243 19.77 6.89 9.83
CA LEU A 243 20.16 7.96 10.75
C LEU A 243 19.21 9.16 10.62
N THR A 244 19.16 10.00 11.66
CA THR A 244 18.34 11.21 11.70
C THR A 244 18.69 12.22 10.59
N ASN A 245 19.89 12.13 10.02
CA ASN A 245 20.32 12.95 8.89
C ASN A 245 19.89 12.43 7.51
N GLY A 246 19.18 11.29 7.44
CA GLY A 246 18.70 10.68 6.21
C GLY A 246 19.65 9.66 5.56
N THR A 247 20.81 9.38 6.16
CA THR A 247 21.70 8.31 5.68
C THR A 247 21.10 6.94 6.05
N GLY A 248 20.82 6.11 5.04
CA GLY A 248 20.27 4.75 5.22
C GLY A 248 21.31 3.65 5.09
N SER A 249 20.99 2.46 5.59
CA SER A 249 21.72 1.21 5.34
C SER A 249 20.77 0.02 5.32
N ASP A 250 21.12 -1.03 4.55
CA ASP A 250 20.39 -2.30 4.53
C ASP A 250 20.52 -3.08 5.86
N CYS A 251 21.50 -2.74 6.69
CA CYS A 251 21.68 -3.29 8.02
C CYS A 251 22.17 -2.20 8.99
N TYR A 252 21.24 -1.63 9.76
CA TYR A 252 21.54 -0.60 10.75
C TYR A 252 22.68 -1.02 11.71
N SER A 253 22.59 -2.21 12.30
CA SER A 253 23.60 -2.69 13.25
C SER A 253 24.97 -2.96 12.62
N CYS A 254 25.01 -3.25 11.31
CA CYS A 254 26.25 -3.48 10.59
C CYS A 254 26.97 -2.18 10.21
N SER A 255 26.21 -1.10 9.99
CA SER A 255 26.75 0.17 9.47
C SER A 255 26.84 1.28 10.50
N PHE A 256 25.99 1.26 11.52
CA PHE A 256 25.82 2.34 12.50
C PHE A 256 25.94 1.81 13.94
N SER A 257 26.83 0.84 14.17
CA SER A 257 27.08 0.25 15.49
C SER A 257 27.49 1.29 16.55
N ASP A 258 28.06 2.40 16.09
CA ASP A 258 28.60 3.46 16.95
C ASP A 258 27.59 4.59 17.20
N SER A 259 26.37 4.50 16.65
CA SER A 259 25.33 5.48 16.93
C SER A 259 24.93 5.43 18.41
N PRO A 260 24.75 6.58 19.09
CA PRO A 260 24.43 6.61 20.52
C PRO A 260 23.08 5.97 20.87
N ILE A 261 22.20 5.78 19.89
CA ILE A 261 20.88 5.15 20.03
C ILE A 261 20.46 4.59 18.67
N HIS A 262 19.52 3.64 18.64
CA HIS A 262 18.89 3.26 17.38
C HIS A 262 18.05 4.43 16.82
N GLU A 263 18.65 5.19 15.90
CA GLU A 263 18.05 6.35 15.25
C GLU A 263 16.90 5.99 14.30
N THR A 264 16.16 7.03 13.88
CA THR A 264 15.12 6.91 12.85
C THR A 264 15.08 8.15 11.98
N TYR A 265 14.75 7.99 10.69
CA TYR A 265 14.42 9.07 9.78
C TYR A 265 12.90 9.09 9.52
N GLN A 266 12.18 9.80 10.39
CA GLN A 266 10.72 9.86 10.38
C GLN A 266 10.08 10.29 9.04
N PRO A 267 10.70 11.14 8.18
CA PRO A 267 10.14 11.43 6.85
C PRO A 267 9.85 10.18 6.00
N ARG A 268 10.50 9.03 6.24
CA ARG A 268 10.14 7.76 5.58
C ARG A 268 8.69 7.35 5.86
N TRP A 269 8.11 7.69 7.02
CA TRP A 269 6.69 7.50 7.30
C TRP A 269 5.80 8.38 6.43
N ASP A 270 6.14 9.66 6.28
CA ASP A 270 5.39 10.57 5.43
C ASP A 270 5.44 10.14 3.95
N TYR A 271 6.62 9.72 3.49
CA TYR A 271 6.82 9.20 2.14
C TYR A 271 5.98 7.95 1.89
N TRP A 272 5.95 7.04 2.87
CA TRP A 272 5.16 5.81 2.79
C TRP A 272 3.66 6.10 2.79
N GLY A 273 3.18 7.03 3.62
CA GLY A 273 1.78 7.46 3.65
C GLY A 273 1.34 8.07 2.32
N ARG A 274 2.23 8.81 1.64
CA ARG A 274 1.97 9.38 0.31
C ARG A 274 1.93 8.31 -0.78
N LEU A 275 2.84 7.33 -0.74
CA LEU A 275 2.81 6.20 -1.66
C LEU A 275 1.54 5.35 -1.46
N THR A 276 1.15 5.08 -0.23
CA THR A 276 0.02 4.18 0.05
C THR A 276 -1.35 4.83 -0.10
N LEU A 277 -1.42 6.15 -0.32
CA LEU A 277 -2.63 6.82 -0.82
C LEU A 277 -3.21 6.10 -2.05
N PHE A 278 -2.35 5.49 -2.89
CA PHE A 278 -2.79 4.73 -4.06
C PHE A 278 -3.59 3.46 -3.69
N LEU A 279 -3.42 2.89 -2.50
CA LEU A 279 -4.22 1.75 -2.03
C LEU A 279 -5.70 2.12 -1.81
N LEU A 280 -6.03 3.41 -1.60
CA LEU A 280 -7.43 3.85 -1.58
C LEU A 280 -8.15 3.54 -2.90
N PHE A 281 -7.43 3.50 -4.03
CA PHE A 281 -8.01 3.11 -5.33
C PHE A 281 -8.24 1.60 -5.47
N SER A 282 -7.75 0.76 -4.56
CA SER A 282 -8.02 -0.70 -4.54
C SER A 282 -9.27 -1.06 -3.74
N LEU A 283 -9.55 -0.32 -2.66
CA LEU A 283 -10.75 -0.45 -1.81
C LEU A 283 -12.02 0.14 -2.45
N ALA A 284 -11.91 0.49 -3.72
CA ALA A 284 -12.81 1.32 -4.52
C ALA A 284 -13.76 0.53 -5.44
N LEU A 285 -13.72 -0.80 -5.40
CA LEU A 285 -14.42 -1.67 -6.37
C LEU A 285 -15.65 -2.33 -5.75
#